data_AF-A0A9D8BUY7-F1
#
_entry.id   AF-A0A9D8BUY7-F1
#
_cell.length_a   1.000
_cell.length_b   1.000
_cell.length_c   1.000
_cell.angle_alpha   90.00
_cell.angle_beta   90.00
_cell.angle_gamma   90.00
#
_symmetry.space_group_name_H-M   'P 1'
#
loop_
_entity.id
_entity.type
_entity.pdbx_description
1 polymer ?
#
loop_
_entity_poly.entity_id
_entity_poly.type
_entity_poly.pdbx_seq_one_letter_code
_entity_poly.pdbx_strand_id
1 'polypeptide(L)' 'DRVRKFELQYKEGEEWRTFASGKTIGSSLILKFSPVTARVVRLNIVESGEGPTIWRFDLFAPQK' A
#
# COMPACT_ATOMS: atom_id res chain seq x y z
N ASP A 1 -11.24 -0.68 -13.26
CA ASP A 1 -10.22 -0.38 -12.23
C ASP A 1 -10.10 1.11 -11.99
N ARG A 2 -10.25 1.55 -10.73
CA ARG A 2 -10.22 2.98 -10.38
C ARG A 2 -8.82 3.48 -10.00
N VAL A 3 -8.04 2.66 -9.29
CA VAL A 3 -6.66 3.00 -8.89
C VAL A 3 -5.71 2.78 -10.06
N ARG A 4 -4.92 3.79 -10.39
CA ARG A 4 -3.95 3.79 -11.49
C ARG A 4 -2.50 3.84 -11.01
N LYS A 5 -2.27 4.45 -9.83
CA LYS A 5 -1.00 4.44 -9.13
C LYS A 5 -1.22 4.50 -7.62
N PHE A 6 -0.50 3.67 -6.87
CA PHE A 6 -0.52 3.68 -5.42
C PHE A 6 0.87 3.40 -4.83
N GLU A 7 1.05 3.80 -3.58
CA GLU A 7 2.24 3.56 -2.79
C GLU A 7 1.85 3.02 -1.41
N LEU A 8 2.64 2.07 -0.90
CA LEU A 8 2.59 1.64 0.49
C LEU A 8 3.76 2.29 1.22
N GLN A 9 3.42 2.97 2.30
CA GLN A 9 4.37 3.77 3.07
C GLN A 9 4.29 3.42 4.55
N TYR A 10 5.41 3.47 5.25
CA TYR A 10 5.45 3.41 6.70
C TYR A 10 5.96 4.74 7.26
N LYS A 11 5.56 5.03 8.50
CA LYS A 11 6.05 6.20 9.22
C LYS A 11 7.35 5.87 9.94
N GLU A 12 8.42 6.61 9.65
CA GLU A 12 9.70 6.55 10.34
C GLU A 12 9.96 7.92 10.99
N GLY A 13 9.82 7.99 12.32
CA GLY A 13 9.81 9.27 13.03
C GLY A 13 8.62 10.13 12.56
N GLU A 14 8.92 11.25 11.90
CA GLU A 14 7.91 12.16 11.33
C GLU A 14 7.75 11.99 9.81
N GLU A 15 8.63 11.23 9.16
CA GLU A 15 8.68 11.09 7.72
C GLU A 15 7.92 9.85 7.23
N TRP A 16 7.43 9.92 6.00
CA TRP A 16 6.82 8.79 5.32
C TRP A 16 7.80 8.18 4.33
N ARG A 17 8.08 6.88 4.48
CA ARG A 17 8.96 6.13 3.59
C ARG A 17 8.18 5.10 2.79
N THR A 18 8.32 5.15 1.47
CA THR A 18 7.71 4.18 0.56
C THR A 18 8.48 2.88 0.58
N PHE A 19 7.80 1.78 0.89
CA PHE A 19 8.39 0.43 0.89
C PHE A 19 7.87 -0.44 -0.25
N ALA A 20 6.74 -0.08 -0.86
CA ALA A 20 6.25 -0.72 -2.06
C ALA A 20 5.42 0.26 -2.90
N SER A 21 5.33 0.02 -4.20
CA SER A 21 4.47 0.80 -5.09
C SER A 21 3.89 -0.08 -6.19
N GLY A 22 2.79 0.39 -6.79
CA GLY A 22 2.11 -0.33 -7.85
C GLY A 22 1.22 0.57 -8.69
N LYS A 23 0.65 -0.01 -9.75
CA LYS A 23 -0.24 0.69 -10.68
C LYS A 23 -1.70 0.40 -10.34
N THR A 24 -2.19 -0.76 -10.75
CA THR A 24 -3.59 -1.17 -10.58
C THR A 24 -3.74 -2.14 -9.41
N ILE A 25 -4.84 -2.00 -8.65
CA ILE A 25 -5.21 -2.95 -7.59
C ILE A 25 -6.14 -4.05 -8.12
N GLY A 26 -7.10 -3.75 -9.00
CA GLY A 26 -8.05 -4.76 -9.46
C GLY A 26 -9.15 -5.07 -8.43
N SER A 27 -9.72 -6.26 -8.55
CA SER A 27 -10.58 -6.86 -7.53
C SER A 27 -9.82 -7.31 -6.29
N SER A 28 -8.55 -7.69 -6.44
CA SER A 28 -7.66 -8.08 -5.36
C SER A 28 -6.20 -7.99 -5.81
N LEU A 29 -5.32 -7.59 -4.89
CA LEU A 29 -3.88 -7.56 -5.10
C LEU A 29 -3.16 -8.14 -3.90
N ILE A 30 -2.25 -9.09 -4.16
CA ILE A 30 -1.29 -9.58 -3.19
C ILE A 30 0.09 -9.07 -3.61
N LEU A 31 0.71 -8.26 -2.76
CA LEU A 31 2.03 -7.70 -3.00
C LEU A 31 3.03 -8.27 -2.00
N LYS A 32 4.10 -8.89 -2.49
CA LYS A 32 5.25 -9.29 -1.68
C LYS A 32 6.28 -8.16 -1.71
N PHE A 33 6.84 -7.84 -0.56
CA PHE A 33 7.85 -6.79 -0.40
C PHE A 33 8.84 -7.20 0.69
N SER A 34 10.00 -6.55 0.73
CA SER A 34 10.99 -6.76 1.78
C SER A 34 10.39 -6.40 3.15
N PRO A 35 10.52 -7.26 4.19
CA PRO A 35 9.98 -6.96 5.51
C PRO A 35 10.40 -5.59 6.03
N VAL A 36 9.45 -4.86 6.63
CA VAL A 36 9.69 -3.58 7.28
C VAL A 36 9.18 -3.60 8.71
N THR A 37 9.89 -2.93 9.62
CA THR A 37 9.42 -2.72 10.99
C THR A 37 8.67 -1.39 11.04
N ALA A 38 7.36 -1.44 11.26
CA ALA A 38 6.52 -0.25 11.25
C ALA A 38 5.43 -0.32 12.32
N ARG A 39 5.07 0.85 12.87
CA ARG A 39 3.88 1.00 13.73
C ARG A 39 2.68 1.58 13.00
N VAL A 40 2.93 2.38 11.97
CA VAL A 40 1.90 3.04 11.18
C VAL A 40 2.20 2.79 9.70
N VAL A 41 1.19 2.30 8.99
CA VAL A 41 1.24 2.05 7.55
C VAL A 41 0.16 2.87 6.86
N ARG A 42 0.49 3.37 5.67
CA ARG A 42 -0.38 4.15 4.81
C ARG A 42 -0.44 3.52 3.43
N LEU A 43 -1.67 3.30 2.95
CA LEU A 43 -1.96 3.11 1.53
C LEU A 43 -2.23 4.48 0.92
N ASN A 44 -1.29 4.98 0.12
CA ASN A 44 -1.40 6.28 -0.54
C ASN A 44 -1.83 6.08 -2.00
N ILE A 45 -3.05 6.49 -2.35
CA ILE A 45 -3.51 6.49 -3.75
C ILE A 45 -3.01 7.75 -4.42
N VAL A 46 -2.03 7.61 -5.31
CA VAL A 46 -1.37 8.74 -5.99
C VAL A 46 -2.18 9.17 -7.22
N GLU A 47 -2.74 8.21 -7.94
CA GLU A 47 -3.58 8.48 -9.11
C GLU A 47 -4.79 7.53 -9.14
N SER A 48 -5.98 8.11 -9.30
CA SER A 48 -7.22 7.36 -9.51
C SER A 48 -8.14 8.08 -10.49
N GLY A 49 -8.87 7.33 -11.30
CA GLY A 49 -9.84 7.88 -12.26
C GLY A 49 -11.13 8.42 -11.61
N GLU A 50 -11.52 7.87 -10.46
CA GLU A 50 -12.65 8.28 -9.62
C GLU A 50 -12.29 8.00 -8.15
N GLY A 51 -13.17 8.35 -7.20
CA GLY A 51 -13.02 7.97 -5.80
C GLY A 51 -12.90 6.44 -5.62
N PRO A 52 -11.74 5.91 -5.22
CA PRO A 52 -11.58 4.47 -5.02
C PRO A 52 -12.26 4.05 -3.71
N THR A 53 -12.99 2.95 -3.75
CA THR A 53 -13.49 2.27 -2.55
C THR A 53 -12.56 1.12 -2.23
N ILE A 54 -11.95 1.13 -1.04
CA ILE A 54 -11.11 0.05 -0.55
C ILE A 54 -11.91 -0.73 0.50
N TRP A 55 -12.19 -2.00 0.22
CA TRP A 55 -12.99 -2.84 1.10
C TRP A 55 -12.18 -3.51 2.21
N ARG A 56 -10.94 -3.87 1.92
CA ARG A 56 -10.05 -4.55 2.85
C ARG A 56 -8.60 -4.17 2.58
N PHE A 57 -7.82 -4.06 3.66
CA PHE A 57 -6.39 -3.87 3.62
C PHE A 57 -5.76 -4.71 4.73
N ASP A 58 -5.06 -5.77 4.33
CA ASP A 58 -4.44 -6.73 5.26
C ASP A 58 -2.91 -6.62 5.17
N LEU A 59 -2.25 -6.72 6.32
CA LEU A 59 -0.81 -6.83 6.44
C LEU A 59 -0.48 -8.15 7.13
N PHE A 60 0.48 -8.89 6.58
CA PHE A 60 0.88 -10.20 7.09
C PHE A 60 2.29 -10.14 7.67
N ALA A 61 2.54 -10.96 8.68
CA ALA A 61 3.89 -11.16 9.19
C ALA A 61 4.80 -11.73 8.09
N PRO A 62 6.12 -11.48 8.16
CA PRO A 62 7.08 -12.08 7.24
C PRO A 62 6.94 -13.61 7.24
N GLN A 63 7.02 -14.22 6.05
CA GLN A 63 7.12 -15.68 5.96
C GLN A 63 8.46 -16.11 6.56
N LYS A 64 8.43 -17.21 7.34
CA LYS A 64 9.62 -17.82 7.94
C LYS A 64 10.52 -18.45 6.89
#